data_AF-A0A4Y2P1H1-F1
#
_entry.id   AF-A0A4Y2P1H1-F1
#
_cell.length_a   1.000
_cell.length_b   1.000
_cell.length_c   1.000
_cell.angle_alpha   90.00
_cell.angle_beta   90.00
_cell.angle_gamma   90.00
#
_symmetry.space_group_name_H-M   'P 1'
#
loop_
_entity.id
_entity.type
_entity.pdbx_description
1 polymer ?
#
loop_
_entity_poly.entity_id
_entity_poly.type
_entity_poly.pdbx_seq_one_letter_code
_entity_poly.pdbx_strand_id
1 'polypeptide(L)'
;MAWLSTLAYLADIFGKLNELCLAPQGKQVNILQAKDKLVSFSRKIQYWISAVEQNNFECFQTLDDFLEESEVDLDMEIRDGIKAHLSSLQQSLSD
;
A
#
# COMPACT_ATOMS: atom_id res chain seq x y z
N MET A 1 20.93 2.93 -1.89
CA MET A 1 19.87 2.03 -1.38
C MET A 1 18.47 2.47 -1.80
N ALA A 2 18.24 3.73 -2.19
CA ALA A 2 16.93 4.26 -2.61
C ALA A 2 16.07 3.31 -3.47
N TRP A 3 16.65 2.71 -4.51
CA TRP A 3 15.91 1.82 -5.41
C TRP A 3 15.41 0.53 -4.71
N LEU A 4 16.12 0.02 -3.69
CA LEU A 4 15.69 -1.16 -2.92
C LEU A 4 14.49 -0.83 -2.03
N SER A 5 14.49 0.34 -1.38
CA SER A 5 13.32 0.81 -0.61
C SER A 5 12.09 0.95 -1.52
N THR A 6 12.27 1.54 -2.71
CA THR A 6 11.18 1.63 -3.70
C THR A 6 10.71 0.24 -4.13
N LEU A 7 11.62 -0.70 -4.38
CA LEU A 7 11.26 -2.06 -4.76
C LEU A 7 10.53 -2.82 -3.65
N ALA A 8 10.98 -2.70 -2.41
CA ALA A 8 10.36 -3.31 -1.24
C ALA A 8 8.92 -2.79 -1.05
N TYR A 9 8.74 -1.47 -1.13
CA TYR A 9 7.41 -0.85 -1.14
C TYR A 9 6.52 -1.38 -2.27
N LEU A 10 7.06 -1.46 -3.50
CA LEU A 10 6.30 -1.95 -4.65
C LEU A 10 5.87 -3.40 -4.47
N ALA A 11 6.73 -4.27 -3.95
CA ALA A 11 6.40 -5.66 -3.63
C ALA A 11 5.21 -5.71 -2.65
N ASP A 12 5.25 -4.91 -1.59
CA ASP A 12 4.19 -4.87 -0.58
C ASP A 12 2.85 -4.35 -1.14
N ILE A 13 2.84 -3.23 -1.88
CA ILE A 13 1.59 -2.65 -2.40
C ILE A 13 0.98 -3.51 -3.50
N PHE A 14 1.79 -4.11 -4.38
CA PHE A 14 1.29 -5.05 -5.38
C PHE A 14 0.75 -6.33 -4.74
N GLY A 15 1.37 -6.82 -3.67
CA GLY A 15 0.83 -7.94 -2.88
C GLY A 15 -0.57 -7.62 -2.34
N LYS A 16 -0.74 -6.45 -1.70
CA LYS A 16 -2.03 -5.99 -1.18
C LYS A 16 -3.09 -5.80 -2.27
N LEU A 17 -2.70 -5.27 -3.44
CA LEU A 17 -3.59 -5.15 -4.60
C LEU A 17 -3.98 -6.51 -5.17
N ASN A 18 -3.06 -7.47 -5.19
CA ASN A 18 -3.34 -8.81 -5.68
C ASN A 18 -4.35 -9.53 -4.77
N GLU A 19 -4.26 -9.36 -3.44
CA GLU A 19 -5.28 -9.87 -2.51
C GLU A 19 -6.67 -9.29 -2.79
N LEU A 20 -6.76 -7.99 -3.11
CA LEU A 20 -8.00 -7.33 -3.51
C LEU A 20 -8.57 -7.96 -4.80
N CYS A 21 -7.72 -8.25 -5.79
CA CYS A 21 -8.09 -8.77 -7.11
C CYS A 21 -8.34 -10.29 -7.15
N LEU A 22 -7.77 -11.07 -6.23
CA LEU A 22 -8.00 -12.52 -6.13
C LEU A 22 -9.25 -12.86 -5.31
N ALA A 23 -9.62 -12.01 -4.35
CA ALA A 23 -10.81 -12.22 -3.52
C ALA A 23 -12.15 -12.29 -4.30
N PRO A 24 -12.29 -11.76 -5.53
CA PRO A 24 -13.44 -11.96 -6.41
C PRO A 24 -13.35 -13.13 -7.39
N GLN A 25 -12.17 -13.68 -7.69
CA GLN A 25 -12.02 -14.69 -8.77
C GLN A 25 -12.50 -16.10 -8.40
N GLY A 26 -12.78 -16.38 -7.12
CA GLY A 26 -13.08 -17.75 -6.66
C GLY A 26 -14.54 -18.04 -6.26
N LYS A 27 -15.41 -17.03 -6.13
CA LYS A 27 -16.79 -17.21 -5.65
C LYS A 27 -17.71 -16.22 -6.36
N GLN A 28 -18.99 -16.55 -6.52
CA GLN A 28 -20.04 -15.61 -6.94
C GLN A 28 -20.03 -14.39 -5.99
N VAL A 29 -19.22 -13.38 -6.29
CA VAL A 29 -19.14 -12.16 -5.51
C VAL A 29 -20.26 -11.25 -6.00
N ASN A 30 -21.24 -11.03 -5.14
CA ASN A 30 -22.29 -10.06 -5.39
C ASN A 30 -21.63 -8.68 -5.58
N ILE A 31 -22.12 -7.87 -6.53
CA ILE A 31 -21.62 -6.51 -6.81
C ILE A 31 -21.49 -5.68 -5.53
N LEU A 32 -22.39 -5.88 -4.56
CA LEU A 32 -22.32 -5.25 -3.24
C LEU A 32 -21.06 -5.63 -2.45
N GLN A 33 -20.67 -6.91 -2.45
CA GLN A 33 -19.47 -7.40 -1.76
C GLN A 33 -18.18 -6.90 -2.44
N ALA A 34 -18.18 -6.75 -3.77
CA ALA A 34 -17.07 -6.13 -4.49
C ALA A 34 -16.92 -4.66 -4.10
N LYS A 35 -18.03 -3.91 -4.07
CA LYS A 35 -18.07 -2.51 -3.65
C LYS A 35 -17.61 -2.31 -2.21
N ASP A 36 -18.08 -3.15 -1.27
CA ASP A 36 -17.65 -3.08 0.13
C ASP A 36 -16.15 -3.33 0.29
N LYS A 37 -15.59 -4.26 -0.49
CA LYS A 37 -14.14 -4.51 -0.51
C LYS A 37 -13.36 -3.29 -1.01
N LEU A 38 -13.79 -2.67 -2.11
CA LEU A 38 -13.15 -1.45 -2.63
C LEU A 38 -13.19 -0.30 -1.61
N VAL A 39 -14.35 -0.08 -0.98
CA VAL A 39 -14.50 0.94 0.09
C VAL A 39 -13.56 0.63 1.27
N SER A 40 -13.50 -0.63 1.71
CA SER A 40 -12.61 -1.04 2.80
C SER A 40 -11.13 -0.84 2.45
N PHE A 41 -10.75 -1.09 1.20
CA PHE A 41 -9.38 -0.92 0.72
C PHE A 41 -9.01 0.56 0.57
N SER A 42 -9.92 1.40 0.08
CA SER A 42 -9.74 2.85 0.06
C SER A 42 -9.49 3.41 1.48
N ARG A 43 -10.22 2.93 2.49
CA ARG A 43 -9.96 3.29 3.89
C ARG A 43 -8.59 2.82 4.39
N LYS A 44 -8.16 1.62 4.00
CA LYS A 44 -6.81 1.12 4.32
C LYS A 44 -5.73 2.01 3.71
N ILE A 45 -5.87 2.43 2.46
CA ILE A 45 -4.94 3.36 1.81
C ILE A 45 -4.87 4.68 2.57
N GLN A 46 -6.01 5.23 2.98
CA GLN A 46 -6.08 6.44 3.81
C GLN A 46 -5.24 6.30 5.08
N TYR A 47 -5.37 5.17 5.77
CA TYR A 47 -4.57 4.86 6.95
C TYR A 47 -3.07 4.73 6.61
N TRP A 48 -2.71 4.03 5.52
CA TRP A 48 -1.32 3.88 5.10
C TRP A 48 -0.66 5.22 4.75
N ILE A 49 -1.39 6.16 4.14
CA ILE A 49 -0.88 7.52 3.89
C ILE A 49 -0.50 8.19 5.23
N SER A 50 -1.40 8.14 6.22
CA SER A 50 -1.12 8.70 7.55
C SER A 50 0.00 7.97 8.29
N ALA A 51 0.18 6.67 8.08
CA ALA A 51 1.28 5.90 8.66
C ALA A 51 2.64 6.34 8.06
N VAL A 52 2.71 6.46 6.73
CA VAL A 52 3.90 6.94 6.01
C VAL A 52 4.26 8.36 6.44
N GLU A 53 3.29 9.24 6.69
CA GLU A 53 3.50 10.58 7.25
C GLU A 53 4.19 10.58 8.63
N GLN A 54 3.92 9.54 9.42
CA GLN A 54 4.48 9.36 10.75
C GLN A 54 5.77 8.52 10.74
N ASN A 55 6.32 8.22 9.55
CA ASN A 55 7.41 7.25 9.37
C ASN A 55 7.13 5.88 10.00
N ASN A 56 5.87 5.44 10.01
CA ASN A 56 5.50 4.08 10.36
C ASN A 56 5.28 3.29 9.07
N PHE A 57 6.09 2.23 8.88
CA PHE A 57 6.02 1.35 7.72
C PHE A 57 5.58 -0.08 8.06
N GLU A 58 5.09 -0.36 9.27
CA GLU A 58 4.64 -1.71 9.71
C GLU A 58 3.59 -2.34 8.77
N CYS A 59 2.84 -1.49 8.07
CA CYS A 59 1.87 -1.96 7.06
C CYS A 59 2.52 -2.50 5.79
N PHE A 60 3.78 -2.17 5.53
CA PHE A 60 4.61 -2.54 4.39
C PHE A 60 5.78 -3.37 4.91
N GLN A 61 5.50 -4.60 5.34
CA GLN A 61 6.46 -5.46 6.04
C GLN A 61 7.79 -5.62 5.29
N THR A 62 7.76 -5.79 3.96
CA THR A 62 9.00 -5.93 3.18
C THR A 62 9.84 -4.65 3.24
N LEU A 63 9.20 -3.49 3.20
CA LEU A 63 9.88 -2.20 3.37
C LEU A 63 10.36 -2.01 4.82
N ASP A 64 9.51 -2.28 5.79
CA ASP A 64 9.78 -2.12 7.23
C ASP A 64 11.00 -2.96 7.64
N ASP A 65 10.96 -4.27 7.34
CA ASP A 65 12.05 -5.21 7.59
C ASP A 65 13.34 -4.72 6.91
N PHE A 66 13.26 -4.24 5.66
CA PHE A 66 14.43 -3.74 4.94
C PHE A 66 15.07 -2.52 5.62
N LEU A 67 14.26 -1.57 6.11
CA LEU A 67 14.74 -0.38 6.80
C LEU A 67 15.35 -0.72 8.17
N GLU A 68 14.70 -1.61 8.92
CA GLU A 68 15.20 -2.11 10.22
C GLU A 68 16.51 -2.89 10.06
N GLU A 69 16.57 -3.89 9.18
CA GLU A 69 17.75 -4.74 8.97
C GLU A 69 18.94 -3.96 8.41
N SER A 70 18.67 -2.93 7.60
CA SER A 70 19.71 -2.08 7.03
C SER A 70 20.14 -0.94 7.96
N GLU A 71 19.44 -0.73 9.08
CA GLU A 71 19.61 0.41 9.99
C GLU A 71 19.61 1.77 9.25
N VAL A 72 18.68 1.93 8.28
CA VAL A 72 18.56 3.16 7.47
C VAL A 72 17.18 3.79 7.57
N ASP A 73 17.14 5.11 7.60
CA ASP A 73 15.91 5.87 7.43
C ASP A 73 15.48 5.91 5.96
N LEU A 74 14.18 5.99 5.72
CA LEU A 74 13.65 6.19 4.38
C LEU A 74 13.93 7.63 3.90
N ASP A 75 14.50 7.73 2.70
CA ASP A 75 14.74 9.01 2.05
C ASP A 75 13.44 9.82 1.85
N MET A 76 13.51 11.13 2.09
CA MET A 76 12.35 12.02 2.05
C MET A 76 11.67 12.03 0.68
N GLU A 77 12.44 12.01 -0.42
CA GLU A 77 11.89 12.01 -1.79
C GLU A 77 11.13 10.72 -2.06
N ILE A 78 11.65 9.58 -1.59
CA ILE A 78 10.97 8.29 -1.72
C ILE A 78 9.70 8.26 -0.90
N ARG A 79 9.76 8.74 0.35
CA ARG A 79 8.58 8.83 1.23
C ARG A 79 7.47 9.67 0.60
N ASP A 80 7.81 10.82 0.03
CA ASP A 80 6.85 11.68 -0.65
C ASP A 80 6.30 11.03 -1.93
N GLY A 81 7.15 10.30 -2.67
CA GLY A 81 6.73 9.47 -3.80
C GLY A 81 5.75 8.36 -3.41
N ILE A 82 5.99 7.68 -2.29
CA ILE A 82 5.08 6.65 -1.74
C ILE A 82 3.73 7.28 -1.41
N LYS A 83 3.71 8.42 -0.69
CA LYS A 83 2.48 9.14 -0.35
C LYS A 83 1.70 9.58 -1.58
N ALA A 84 2.40 10.13 -2.58
CA ALA A 84 1.78 10.56 -3.83
C ALA A 84 1.16 9.37 -4.58
N HIS A 85 1.87 8.24 -4.64
CA HIS A 85 1.36 7.01 -5.26
C HIS A 85 0.11 6.49 -4.53
N LEU A 86 0.14 6.39 -3.20
CA LEU A 86 -1.02 5.96 -2.41
C LEU A 86 -2.22 6.91 -2.59
N SER A 87 -1.99 8.22 -2.63
CA SER A 87 -3.06 9.20 -2.83
C SER A 87 -3.71 9.04 -4.21
N SER A 88 -2.90 8.85 -5.26
CA SER A 88 -3.39 8.58 -6.61
C SER A 88 -4.16 7.26 -6.69
N LEU A 89 -3.65 6.22 -6.04
CA LEU A 89 -4.31 4.91 -5.96
C LEU A 89 -5.65 4.99 -5.20
N GLN A 90 -5.74 5.83 -4.16
CA GLN A 90 -6.99 6.01 -3.45
C GLN A 90 -8.07 6.68 -4.31
N GLN A 91 -7.67 7.70 -5.08
CA GLN A 91 -8.56 8.44 -5.97
C GLN A 91 -9.11 7.51 -7.06
N SER A 92 -8.26 6.69 -7.68
CA SER A 92 -8.69 5.76 -8.73
C SER A 92 -9.63 4.64 -8.27
N LEU A 93 -9.71 4.37 -6.97
CA LEU A 93 -10.67 3.43 -6.38
C LEU A 93 -11.99 4.08 -5.96
N SER A 94 -12.04 5.41 -5.97
CA SER A 94 -13.23 6.20 -5.62
C SER A 94 -14.04 6.64 -6.85
N ASP A 95 -13.43 6.56 -8.03
CA ASP A 95 -14.04 6.77 -9.35
C ASP A 95 -14.76 5.50 -9.87
#